data_AF-B7N5R7-F1
#
_entry.id   AF-B7N5R7-F1
#
_cell.length_a   1.000
_cell.length_b   1.000
_cell.length_c   1.000
_cell.angle_alpha   90.00
_cell.angle_beta   90.00
_cell.angle_gamma   90.00
#
_symmetry.space_group_name_H-M   'P 1'
#
loop_
_entity.id
_entity.type
_entity.pdbx_description
1 polymer ?
#
loop_
_entity_poly.entity_id
_entity_poly.type
_entity_poly.pdbx_seq_one_letter_code
_entity_poly.pdbx_strand_id
1 'polypeptide(L)'
;MTISTTSTPHDAVFKSFLRHPDTARDFIDIHLPAPLRKLCDLTTLKLEPNSFIDDDLRQYYSDLLWSVKTQEGVGYIYVVIEHQSKPEELMAFRMMRYSIAAMQNHLDAGYKELPLVIPMLFYHGCRSPYPYSLCWLDEFAEPAIARKIYSSAFPLVDITVVPDDEIMQHRKMALLELIQKHIRQRDLLGLVDQIVSLLVTGNTNDRQLKALFNYVLQTGDAQRFRAFIGEIAERAPQEKEKLMTIADRLREEGAMQGKHEEALRIAQEMLDRGLDRELVMMVTRLSPDDLIAQSH
;
A
#
# COMPACT_ATOMS: atom_id res chain seq x y z
N MET A 1 0.53 -4.96 27.81
CA MET A 1 -0.88 -5.05 28.25
C MET A 1 -1.40 -6.39 27.76
N THR A 2 -1.79 -7.27 28.68
CA THR A 2 -2.34 -8.59 28.38
C THR A 2 -3.75 -8.44 27.83
N ILE A 3 -3.89 -8.59 26.52
CA ILE A 3 -5.16 -8.52 25.79
C ILE A 3 -5.92 -9.83 26.07
N SER A 4 -7.13 -9.72 26.62
CA SER A 4 -7.96 -10.85 27.01
C SER A 4 -8.54 -11.54 25.77
N THR A 5 -8.08 -12.76 25.52
CA THR A 5 -8.31 -13.58 24.32
C THR A 5 -9.44 -14.60 24.50
N THR A 6 -10.60 -14.22 25.04
CA THR A 6 -11.75 -15.14 25.10
C THR A 6 -12.99 -14.48 24.51
N SER A 7 -13.52 -15.09 23.44
CA SER A 7 -14.89 -14.86 22.99
C SER A 7 -15.78 -14.91 24.22
N THR A 8 -16.40 -13.78 24.58
CA THR A 8 -17.34 -13.76 25.71
C THR A 8 -18.48 -14.73 25.41
N PRO A 9 -19.15 -15.33 26.42
CA PRO A 9 -20.30 -16.19 26.17
C PRO A 9 -21.39 -15.53 25.31
N HIS A 10 -21.54 -14.21 25.44
CA HIS A 10 -22.45 -13.42 24.61
C HIS A 10 -22.03 -13.39 23.13
N ASP A 11 -20.75 -13.15 22.84
CA ASP A 11 -20.21 -13.15 21.48
C ASP A 11 -20.32 -14.54 20.83
N ALA A 12 -19.99 -15.59 21.59
CA ALA A 12 -20.07 -16.97 21.12
C ALA A 12 -21.50 -17.37 20.72
N VAL A 13 -22.48 -17.05 21.58
CA VAL A 13 -23.90 -17.34 21.28
C VAL A 13 -24.36 -16.54 20.07
N PHE A 14 -24.05 -15.24 20.01
CA PHE A 14 -24.43 -14.41 18.88
C PHE A 14 -23.87 -14.95 17.55
N LYS A 15 -22.57 -15.25 17.49
CA LYS A 15 -21.93 -15.82 16.31
C LYS A 15 -22.48 -17.18 15.92
N SER A 16 -22.78 -18.04 16.90
CA SER A 16 -23.39 -19.35 16.64
C SER A 16 -24.72 -19.21 15.89
N PHE A 17 -25.61 -18.32 16.36
CA PHE A 17 -26.90 -18.07 15.70
C PHE A 17 -26.73 -17.43 14.32
N LEU A 18 -25.88 -16.41 14.22
CA LEU A 18 -25.71 -15.61 13.01
C LEU A 18 -24.86 -16.29 11.93
N ARG A 19 -24.27 -17.46 12.20
CA ARG A 19 -23.68 -18.33 11.17
C ARG A 19 -24.73 -19.12 10.37
N HIS A 20 -25.96 -19.22 10.86
CA HIS A 20 -27.05 -19.87 10.15
C HIS A 20 -27.67 -18.92 9.11
N PRO A 21 -27.74 -19.30 7.80
CA PRO A 21 -28.22 -18.40 6.74
C PRO A 21 -29.61 -17.83 6.97
N ASP A 22 -30.56 -18.61 7.49
CA ASP A 22 -31.93 -18.15 7.72
C ASP A 22 -31.98 -17.11 8.86
N THR A 23 -31.26 -17.37 9.95
CA THR A 23 -31.14 -16.40 11.06
C THR A 23 -30.46 -15.12 10.63
N ALA A 24 -29.38 -15.21 9.83
CA ALA A 24 -28.68 -14.04 9.31
C ALA A 24 -29.57 -13.24 8.34
N ARG A 25 -30.36 -13.94 7.51
CA ARG A 25 -31.35 -13.32 6.62
C ARG A 25 -32.41 -12.56 7.41
N ASP A 26 -33.00 -13.18 8.43
CA ASP A 26 -33.98 -12.53 9.31
C ASP A 26 -33.34 -11.31 10.00
N PHE A 27 -32.14 -11.45 10.53
CA PHE A 27 -31.41 -10.35 11.17
C PHE A 27 -31.22 -9.16 10.23
N ILE A 28 -30.75 -9.40 9.01
CA ILE A 28 -30.52 -8.35 8.02
C ILE A 28 -31.86 -7.76 7.56
N ASP A 29 -32.89 -8.58 7.30
CA ASP A 29 -34.21 -8.09 6.88
C ASP A 29 -34.86 -7.19 7.93
N ILE A 30 -34.75 -7.56 9.22
CA ILE A 30 -35.34 -6.82 10.34
C ILE A 30 -34.56 -5.51 10.62
N HIS A 31 -33.23 -5.56 10.63
CA HIS A 31 -32.41 -4.48 11.19
C HIS A 31 -31.73 -3.59 10.16
N LEU A 32 -31.57 -4.02 8.91
CA LEU A 32 -30.94 -3.19 7.90
C LEU A 32 -31.90 -2.06 7.45
N PRO A 33 -31.47 -0.79 7.45
CA PRO A 33 -32.31 0.32 7.02
C PRO A 33 -32.91 0.09 5.63
N ALA A 34 -34.18 0.41 5.45
CA ALA A 34 -34.93 0.12 4.23
C ALA A 34 -34.25 0.58 2.92
N PRO A 35 -33.58 1.74 2.83
CA PRO A 35 -32.85 2.13 1.63
C PRO A 35 -31.70 1.18 1.27
N LEU A 36 -30.96 0.69 2.26
CA LEU A 36 -29.85 -0.25 2.06
C LEU A 36 -30.39 -1.66 1.77
N ARG A 37 -31.43 -2.07 2.49
CA ARG A 37 -32.07 -3.38 2.32
C ARG A 37 -32.63 -3.57 0.91
N LYS A 38 -33.18 -2.51 0.29
CA LYS A 38 -33.66 -2.53 -1.09
C LYS A 38 -32.57 -2.82 -2.13
N LEU A 39 -31.29 -2.67 -1.78
CA LEU A 39 -30.18 -2.99 -2.66
C LEU A 39 -29.85 -4.49 -2.66
N CYS A 40 -30.23 -5.22 -1.61
CA CYS A 40 -29.81 -6.60 -1.38
C CYS A 40 -30.86 -7.61 -1.86
N ASP A 41 -30.44 -8.62 -2.64
CA ASP A 41 -31.21 -9.85 -2.84
C ASP A 41 -30.88 -10.86 -1.75
N LEU A 42 -31.59 -10.76 -0.62
CA LEU A 42 -31.36 -11.58 0.57
C LEU A 42 -31.55 -13.09 0.34
N THR A 43 -32.13 -13.51 -0.79
CA THR A 43 -32.21 -14.95 -1.14
C THR A 43 -30.84 -15.53 -1.51
N THR A 44 -29.90 -14.66 -1.91
CA THR A 44 -28.53 -15.02 -2.34
C THR A 44 -27.50 -14.94 -1.21
N LEU A 45 -27.95 -14.69 0.03
CA LEU A 45 -27.10 -14.50 1.19
C LEU A 45 -26.19 -15.72 1.43
N LYS A 46 -24.88 -15.50 1.45
CA LYS A 46 -23.87 -16.54 1.60
C LYS A 46 -22.78 -16.12 2.60
N LEU A 47 -22.44 -17.02 3.53
CA LEU A 47 -21.34 -16.78 4.47
C LEU A 47 -20.01 -16.95 3.75
N GLU A 48 -19.13 -15.97 3.89
CA GLU A 48 -17.80 -16.01 3.28
C GLU A 48 -16.78 -16.67 4.24
N PRO A 49 -15.91 -17.58 3.76
CA PRO A 49 -14.94 -18.29 4.59
C PRO A 49 -13.87 -17.38 5.19
N ASN A 50 -13.45 -17.63 6.44
CA ASN A 50 -12.46 -16.84 7.20
C ASN A 50 -11.03 -16.72 6.58
N SER A 51 -10.78 -17.19 5.36
CA SER A 51 -9.46 -17.08 4.70
C SER A 51 -9.08 -15.64 4.29
N PHE A 52 -10.00 -14.69 4.46
CA PHE A 52 -9.93 -13.30 4.02
C PHE A 52 -9.28 -12.35 5.05
N ILE A 53 -8.30 -12.79 5.83
CA ILE A 53 -7.78 -11.92 6.90
C ILE A 53 -6.27 -12.00 6.99
N ASP A 54 -5.64 -10.84 6.81
CA ASP A 54 -4.24 -10.53 7.11
C ASP A 54 -3.87 -11.00 8.52
N ASP A 55 -2.68 -11.55 8.72
CA ASP A 55 -2.30 -12.24 9.96
C ASP A 55 -2.40 -11.33 11.20
N ASP A 56 -2.23 -10.01 11.04
CA ASP A 56 -2.38 -9.01 12.10
C ASP A 56 -3.85 -8.63 12.41
N LEU A 57 -4.77 -8.85 11.47
CA LEU A 57 -6.19 -8.52 11.60
C LEU A 57 -7.05 -9.72 12.02
N ARG A 58 -6.51 -10.95 11.91
CA ARG A 58 -7.19 -12.21 12.29
C ARG A 58 -7.67 -12.21 13.73
N GLN A 59 -6.99 -11.49 14.62
CA GLN A 59 -7.36 -11.43 16.04
C GLN A 59 -8.59 -10.57 16.34
N TYR A 60 -9.01 -9.71 15.39
CA TYR A 60 -10.07 -8.72 15.61
C TYR A 60 -11.31 -8.96 14.74
N TYR A 61 -11.17 -9.66 13.63
CA TYR A 61 -12.27 -9.81 12.67
C TYR A 61 -13.46 -10.58 13.22
N SER A 62 -14.66 -10.08 12.94
CA SER A 62 -15.87 -10.87 13.12
C SER A 62 -15.93 -11.95 12.04
N ASP A 63 -16.15 -13.20 12.46
CA ASP A 63 -16.42 -14.36 11.60
C ASP A 63 -17.71 -14.24 10.76
N LEU A 64 -18.40 -13.10 10.78
CA LEU A 64 -19.72 -12.89 10.18
C LEU A 64 -19.66 -11.91 9.01
N LEU A 65 -18.88 -12.28 7.98
CA LEU A 65 -18.89 -11.63 6.68
C LEU A 65 -19.87 -12.36 5.75
N TRP A 66 -20.95 -11.69 5.40
CA TRP A 66 -21.95 -12.23 4.48
C TRP A 66 -21.87 -11.54 3.13
N SER A 67 -21.84 -12.30 2.03
CA SER A 67 -22.03 -11.77 0.69
C SER A 67 -23.51 -11.86 0.29
N VAL A 68 -23.98 -10.84 -0.41
CA VAL A 68 -25.31 -10.80 -0.99
C VAL A 68 -25.25 -10.13 -2.35
N LYS A 69 -25.95 -10.67 -3.36
CA LYS A 69 -26.04 -10.03 -4.66
C LYS A 69 -26.89 -8.78 -4.58
N THR A 70 -26.57 -7.81 -5.43
CA THR A 70 -27.45 -6.67 -5.66
C THR A 70 -28.72 -7.11 -6.39
N GLN A 71 -29.84 -6.43 -6.16
CA GLN A 71 -31.12 -6.68 -6.88
C GLN A 71 -30.97 -6.53 -8.41
N GLU A 72 -30.04 -5.69 -8.87
CA GLU A 72 -29.76 -5.47 -10.29
C GLU A 72 -28.74 -6.47 -10.87
N GLY A 73 -28.16 -7.35 -10.03
CA GLY A 73 -27.27 -8.44 -10.46
C GLY A 73 -25.85 -8.03 -10.88
N VAL A 74 -25.50 -6.74 -10.81
CA VAL A 74 -24.21 -6.19 -11.31
C VAL A 74 -23.10 -6.22 -10.25
N GLY A 75 -23.37 -6.66 -9.02
CA GLY A 75 -22.34 -6.67 -7.98
C GLY A 75 -22.71 -7.38 -6.69
N TYR A 76 -21.75 -7.40 -5.77
CA TYR A 76 -21.87 -7.94 -4.42
C TYR A 76 -21.88 -6.83 -3.38
N ILE A 77 -22.73 -6.99 -2.37
CA ILE A 77 -22.68 -6.24 -1.13
C ILE A 77 -22.18 -7.20 -0.06
N TYR A 78 -21.18 -6.78 0.69
CA TYR A 78 -20.78 -7.47 1.90
C TYR A 78 -21.48 -6.86 3.12
N VAL A 79 -21.99 -7.69 4.01
CA VAL A 79 -22.51 -7.27 5.31
C VAL A 79 -21.55 -7.79 6.38
N VAL A 80 -20.90 -6.87 7.07
CA VAL A 80 -20.00 -7.17 8.19
C VAL A 80 -20.81 -6.98 9.47
N ILE A 81 -20.96 -8.03 10.28
CA ILE A 81 -21.74 -7.96 11.52
C ILE A 81 -20.81 -8.11 12.72
N GLU A 82 -20.75 -7.08 13.56
CA GLU A 82 -19.95 -7.07 14.78
C GLU A 82 -20.84 -7.15 16.02
N HIS A 83 -20.39 -7.86 17.05
CA HIS A 83 -21.07 -7.96 18.34
C HIS A 83 -20.31 -7.17 19.40
N GLN A 84 -21.04 -6.39 20.21
CA GLN A 84 -20.47 -5.70 21.36
C GLN A 84 -21.40 -5.75 22.59
N SER A 85 -20.85 -6.22 23.71
CA SER A 85 -21.51 -6.17 25.03
C SER A 85 -21.01 -5.00 25.90
N LYS A 86 -19.92 -4.35 25.50
CA LYS A 86 -19.39 -3.12 26.13
C LYS A 86 -19.27 -2.03 25.07
N PRO A 87 -19.65 -0.79 25.36
CA PRO A 87 -19.51 0.28 24.39
C PRO A 87 -18.03 0.63 24.22
N GLU A 88 -17.59 0.74 22.98
CA GLU A 88 -16.23 1.15 22.61
C GLU A 88 -16.28 2.44 21.78
N GLU A 89 -15.40 3.39 22.08
CA GLU A 89 -15.42 4.74 21.53
C GLU A 89 -15.06 4.81 20.03
N LEU A 90 -14.08 4.02 19.60
CA LEU A 90 -13.57 3.99 18.21
C LEU A 90 -14.16 2.83 17.39
N MET A 91 -15.38 2.41 17.74
CA MET A 91 -16.02 1.27 17.09
C MET A 91 -16.32 1.54 15.61
N ALA A 92 -16.64 2.79 15.24
CA ALA A 92 -16.93 3.09 13.83
C ALA A 92 -15.66 3.04 12.98
N PHE A 93 -14.50 3.49 13.51
CA PHE A 93 -13.22 3.28 12.82
C PHE A 93 -12.83 1.81 12.70
N ARG A 94 -13.08 0.98 13.74
CA ARG A 94 -12.90 -0.47 13.64
C ARG A 94 -13.75 -1.08 12.54
N MET A 95 -15.03 -0.70 12.44
CA MET A 95 -15.92 -1.13 11.37
C MET A 95 -15.46 -0.71 9.98
N MET A 96 -14.88 0.48 9.84
CA MET A 96 -14.27 0.91 8.58
C MET A 96 -13.05 0.07 8.20
N ARG A 97 -12.21 -0.30 9.16
CA ARG A 97 -11.08 -1.21 8.90
C ARG A 97 -11.55 -2.56 8.37
N TYR A 98 -12.62 -3.12 8.92
CA TYR A 98 -13.21 -4.36 8.41
C TYR A 98 -13.83 -4.16 7.03
N SER A 99 -14.45 -3.01 6.79
CA SER A 99 -15.01 -2.71 5.47
C SER A 99 -13.92 -2.62 4.40
N ILE A 100 -12.80 -1.93 4.68
CA ILE A 100 -11.65 -1.82 3.77
C ILE A 100 -10.97 -3.18 3.57
N ALA A 101 -10.81 -3.97 4.62
CA ALA A 101 -10.24 -5.31 4.49
C ALA A 101 -11.14 -6.21 3.62
N ALA A 102 -12.46 -6.21 3.82
CA ALA A 102 -13.39 -6.95 2.96
C ALA A 102 -13.31 -6.50 1.48
N MET A 103 -13.14 -5.19 1.24
CA MET A 103 -12.91 -4.65 -0.10
C MET A 103 -11.59 -5.14 -0.72
N GLN A 104 -10.49 -5.12 0.03
CA GLN A 104 -9.18 -5.59 -0.45
C GLN A 104 -9.22 -7.08 -0.82
N ASN A 105 -9.81 -7.90 0.05
CA ASN A 105 -9.97 -9.33 -0.22
C ASN A 105 -10.79 -9.63 -1.48
N HIS A 106 -11.79 -8.80 -1.77
CA HIS A 106 -12.55 -8.92 -3.00
C HIS A 106 -11.63 -8.69 -4.22
N LEU A 107 -10.73 -7.72 -4.18
CA LEU A 107 -9.75 -7.51 -5.25
C LEU A 107 -8.75 -8.67 -5.34
N ASP A 108 -8.26 -9.17 -4.21
CA ASP A 108 -7.31 -10.29 -4.15
C ASP A 108 -7.90 -11.59 -4.70
N ALA A 109 -9.23 -11.76 -4.62
CA ALA A 109 -9.96 -12.87 -5.24
C ALA A 109 -10.08 -12.74 -6.78
N GLY A 110 -9.51 -11.69 -7.39
CA GLY A 110 -9.46 -11.48 -8.84
C GLY A 110 -10.57 -10.60 -9.41
N TYR A 111 -11.42 -10.02 -8.56
CA TYR A 111 -12.41 -9.05 -9.01
C TYR A 111 -11.77 -7.69 -9.33
N LYS A 112 -12.35 -6.97 -10.29
CA LYS A 112 -11.76 -5.71 -10.82
C LYS A 112 -12.33 -4.44 -10.21
N GLU A 113 -13.52 -4.53 -9.60
CA GLU A 113 -14.24 -3.39 -9.03
C GLU A 113 -14.39 -3.59 -7.53
N LEU A 114 -14.52 -2.48 -6.78
CA LEU A 114 -14.74 -2.54 -5.34
C LEU A 114 -16.18 -2.98 -5.02
N PRO A 115 -16.37 -3.83 -4.00
CA PRO A 115 -17.70 -4.16 -3.50
C PRO A 115 -18.22 -3.04 -2.59
N LEU A 116 -19.54 -2.94 -2.46
CA LEU A 116 -20.13 -2.18 -1.35
C LEU A 116 -20.02 -3.00 -0.06
N VAL A 117 -19.72 -2.35 1.06
CA VAL A 117 -19.68 -3.00 2.38
C VAL A 117 -20.55 -2.26 3.36
N ILE A 118 -21.44 -2.98 4.04
CA ILE A 118 -22.35 -2.48 5.05
C ILE A 118 -21.90 -3.01 6.41
N PRO A 119 -21.28 -2.18 7.26
CA PRO A 119 -21.02 -2.55 8.65
C PRO A 119 -22.30 -2.45 9.49
N MET A 120 -22.57 -3.48 10.28
CA MET A 120 -23.68 -3.55 11.23
C MET A 120 -23.15 -3.89 12.62
N LEU A 121 -23.45 -3.03 13.60
CA LEU A 121 -23.10 -3.27 15.00
C LEU A 121 -24.32 -3.80 15.76
N PHE A 122 -24.21 -5.01 16.30
CA PHE A 122 -25.13 -5.55 17.29
C PHE A 122 -24.64 -5.22 18.70
N TYR A 123 -25.28 -4.24 19.33
CA TYR A 123 -24.96 -3.80 20.68
C TYR A 123 -26.03 -4.22 21.69
N HIS A 124 -25.61 -4.83 22.80
CA HIS A 124 -26.53 -5.22 23.88
C HIS A 124 -25.97 -4.93 25.30
N GLY A 125 -25.11 -3.93 25.42
CA GLY A 125 -24.48 -3.60 26.70
C GLY A 125 -25.38 -2.86 27.70
N CYS A 126 -24.93 -2.77 28.95
CA CYS A 126 -25.68 -2.13 30.04
C CYS A 126 -25.83 -0.60 29.89
N ARG A 127 -24.97 0.06 29.10
CA ARG A 127 -25.04 1.50 28.85
C ARG A 127 -25.94 1.75 27.65
N SER A 128 -27.17 2.20 27.89
CA SER A 128 -28.18 2.39 26.85
C SER A 128 -28.70 3.84 26.84
N PRO A 129 -28.92 4.46 25.65
CA PRO A 129 -28.59 3.93 24.32
C PRO A 129 -27.06 3.84 24.08
N TYR A 130 -26.63 3.20 22.98
CA TYR A 130 -25.21 3.16 22.61
C TYR A 130 -24.65 4.60 22.54
N PRO A 131 -23.54 4.92 23.22
CA PRO A 131 -23.19 6.30 23.52
C PRO A 131 -22.23 6.98 22.54
N TYR A 132 -21.72 6.26 21.54
CA TYR A 132 -20.71 6.75 20.61
C TYR A 132 -21.26 6.84 19.17
N SER A 133 -20.62 7.67 18.33
CA SER A 133 -21.03 7.78 16.93
C SER A 133 -20.72 6.49 16.17
N LEU A 134 -21.58 6.14 15.21
CA LEU A 134 -21.34 5.08 14.23
C LEU A 134 -20.85 5.63 12.89
N CYS A 135 -20.58 6.93 12.80
CA CYS A 135 -19.89 7.55 11.68
C CYS A 135 -18.43 7.78 12.07
N TRP A 136 -17.51 7.02 11.48
CA TRP A 136 -16.08 7.10 11.77
C TRP A 136 -15.46 8.49 11.56
N LEU A 137 -16.08 9.33 10.72
CA LEU A 137 -15.65 10.70 10.49
C LEU A 137 -15.88 11.62 11.71
N ASP A 138 -16.77 11.24 12.63
CA ASP A 138 -17.01 11.97 13.87
C ASP A 138 -15.93 11.69 14.93
N GLU A 139 -15.09 10.67 14.74
CA GLU A 139 -14.03 10.29 15.67
C GLU A 139 -12.75 11.13 15.51
N PHE A 140 -12.69 12.01 14.51
CA PHE A 140 -11.61 12.97 14.34
C PHE A 140 -11.76 14.16 15.29
N ALA A 141 -10.64 14.76 15.71
CA ALA A 141 -10.65 16.01 16.47
C ALA A 141 -11.38 17.15 15.74
N GLU A 142 -11.40 17.12 14.40
CA GLU A 142 -12.08 18.10 13.53
C GLU A 142 -12.95 17.40 12.47
N PRO A 143 -14.16 16.93 12.81
CA PRO A 143 -15.01 16.12 11.93
C PRO A 143 -15.37 16.78 10.58
N ALA A 144 -15.56 18.11 10.58
CA ALA A 144 -15.87 18.86 9.36
C ALA A 144 -14.70 18.81 8.35
N ILE A 145 -13.46 18.87 8.84
CA ILE A 145 -12.26 18.75 8.01
C ILE A 145 -12.11 17.31 7.51
N ALA A 146 -12.34 16.32 8.37
CA ALA A 146 -12.29 14.91 8.00
C ALA A 146 -13.26 14.60 6.84
N ARG A 147 -14.51 15.06 6.92
CA ARG A 147 -15.49 14.90 5.82
C ARG A 147 -15.01 15.52 4.51
N LYS A 148 -14.36 16.69 4.56
CA LYS A 148 -13.78 17.31 3.37
C LYS A 148 -12.65 16.47 2.78
N ILE A 149 -11.78 15.90 3.60
CA ILE A 149 -10.64 15.09 3.14
C ILE A 149 -11.12 13.75 2.57
N TYR A 150 -12.00 13.04 3.28
CA TYR A 150 -12.35 11.65 2.96
C TYR A 150 -13.59 11.48 2.07
N SER A 151 -14.29 12.57 1.74
CA SER A 151 -15.41 12.55 0.78
C SER A 151 -15.13 13.36 -0.50
N SER A 152 -13.88 13.81 -0.69
CA SER A 152 -13.43 14.49 -1.91
C SER A 152 -12.42 13.64 -2.67
N ALA A 153 -12.19 13.98 -3.94
CA ALA A 153 -11.06 13.42 -4.67
C ALA A 153 -9.73 13.72 -3.94
N PHE A 154 -8.81 12.74 -3.95
CA PHE A 154 -7.47 12.95 -3.40
C PHE A 154 -6.71 14.01 -4.22
N PRO A 155 -5.85 14.82 -3.58
CA PRO A 155 -5.02 15.76 -4.31
C PRO A 155 -4.05 15.01 -5.23
N LEU A 156 -4.16 15.27 -6.53
CA LEU A 156 -3.24 14.75 -7.55
C LEU A 156 -2.17 15.79 -7.87
N VAL A 157 -0.90 15.40 -7.76
CA VAL A 157 0.24 16.18 -8.25
C VAL A 157 0.70 15.55 -9.57
N ASP A 158 0.17 16.05 -10.69
CA ASP A 158 0.50 15.56 -12.03
C ASP A 158 1.57 16.44 -12.69
N ILE A 159 2.84 16.12 -12.44
CA ILE A 159 3.98 16.85 -13.03
C ILE A 159 4.08 16.73 -14.55
N THR A 160 3.33 15.82 -15.18
CA THR A 160 3.41 15.62 -16.64
C THR A 160 2.82 16.79 -17.42
N VAL A 161 1.88 17.53 -16.80
CA VAL A 161 1.21 18.69 -17.40
C VAL A 161 1.75 20.03 -16.88
N VAL A 162 2.55 20.03 -15.81
CA VAL A 162 3.14 21.26 -15.24
C VAL A 162 4.28 21.73 -16.14
N PRO A 163 4.28 22.98 -16.63
CA PRO A 163 5.39 23.55 -17.41
C PRO A 163 6.72 23.55 -16.65
N ASP A 164 7.84 23.39 -17.38
CA ASP A 164 9.16 23.28 -16.73
C ASP A 164 9.54 24.57 -16.00
N ASP A 165 9.20 25.73 -16.56
CA ASP A 165 9.44 27.04 -15.94
C ASP A 165 8.65 27.24 -14.64
N GLU A 166 7.50 26.58 -14.49
CA GLU A 166 6.77 26.49 -13.22
C GLU A 166 7.48 25.53 -12.25
N ILE A 167 7.85 24.33 -12.70
CA ILE A 167 8.62 23.35 -11.90
C ILE A 167 9.90 23.98 -11.33
N MET A 168 10.59 24.80 -12.12
CA MET A 168 11.81 25.51 -11.69
C MET A 168 11.59 26.41 -10.46
N GLN A 169 10.35 26.79 -10.14
CA GLN A 169 10.00 27.59 -8.98
C GLN A 169 9.60 26.75 -7.75
N HIS A 170 9.52 25.42 -7.87
CA HIS A 170 9.09 24.51 -6.81
C HIS A 170 10.16 24.24 -5.73
N ARG A 171 11.17 25.12 -5.62
CA ARG A 171 12.18 25.15 -4.56
C ARG A 171 12.87 23.78 -4.43
N LYS A 172 12.70 23.09 -3.30
CA LYS A 172 13.34 21.80 -2.99
C LYS A 172 12.75 20.61 -3.78
N MET A 173 11.57 20.77 -4.38
CA MET A 173 10.93 19.71 -5.18
C MET A 173 11.33 19.77 -6.65
N ALA A 174 11.71 20.95 -7.14
CA ALA A 174 11.97 21.20 -8.56
C ALA A 174 12.89 20.16 -9.21
N LEU A 175 13.99 19.80 -8.55
CA LEU A 175 14.97 18.88 -9.12
C LEU A 175 14.41 17.46 -9.27
N LEU A 176 13.64 16.98 -8.28
CA LEU A 176 13.00 15.67 -8.32
C LEU A 176 11.93 15.63 -9.42
N GLU A 177 11.09 16.65 -9.47
CA GLU A 177 9.97 16.74 -10.39
C GLU A 177 10.43 16.87 -11.84
N LEU A 178 11.42 17.72 -12.11
CA LEU A 178 11.98 17.90 -13.45
C LEU A 178 12.63 16.60 -13.94
N ILE A 179 13.43 15.94 -13.10
CA ILE A 179 14.04 14.66 -13.49
C ILE A 179 12.96 13.59 -13.71
N GLN A 180 11.98 13.43 -12.81
CA GLN A 180 10.94 12.42 -12.98
C GLN A 180 10.02 12.67 -14.19
N LYS A 181 9.74 13.94 -14.52
CA LYS A 181 8.92 14.31 -15.68
C LYS A 181 9.56 13.82 -16.99
N HIS A 182 10.88 13.95 -17.09
CA HIS A 182 11.61 13.70 -18.32
C HIS A 182 12.41 12.40 -18.34
N ILE A 183 12.47 11.64 -17.24
CA ILE A 183 13.28 10.41 -17.17
C ILE A 183 12.92 9.37 -18.25
N ARG A 184 11.65 9.34 -18.67
CA ARG A 184 11.16 8.46 -19.75
C ARG A 184 11.35 9.06 -21.14
N GLN A 185 11.58 10.37 -21.22
CA GLN A 185 11.89 11.07 -22.47
C GLN A 185 13.38 10.87 -22.76
N ARG A 186 13.72 10.52 -24.01
CA ARG A 186 15.05 9.99 -24.35
C ARG A 186 16.21 10.97 -24.19
N ASP A 187 15.94 12.26 -23.93
CA ASP A 187 16.93 13.33 -23.93
C ASP A 187 16.95 14.11 -22.59
N LEU A 188 17.70 13.57 -21.62
CA LEU A 188 18.03 14.29 -20.39
C LEU A 188 19.08 15.40 -20.61
N LEU A 189 19.81 15.38 -21.73
CA LEU A 189 20.86 16.37 -22.00
C LEU A 189 20.25 17.76 -22.22
N GLY A 190 19.05 17.83 -22.78
CA GLY A 190 18.29 19.08 -22.92
C GLY A 190 17.96 19.78 -21.60
N LEU A 191 18.03 19.08 -20.46
CA LEU A 191 17.70 19.63 -19.13
C LEU A 191 18.92 20.07 -18.33
N VAL A 192 20.13 19.89 -18.84
CA VAL A 192 21.36 20.13 -18.08
C VAL A 192 21.40 21.55 -17.50
N ASP A 193 21.02 22.57 -18.29
CA ASP A 193 21.07 23.96 -17.83
C ASP A 193 20.07 24.23 -16.69
N GLN A 194 18.86 23.68 -16.79
CA GLN A 194 17.85 23.78 -15.74
C GLN A 194 18.32 23.07 -14.47
N ILE A 195 18.89 21.87 -14.61
CA ILE A 195 19.38 21.08 -13.47
C ILE A 195 20.55 21.77 -12.79
N VAL A 196 21.51 22.30 -13.55
CA VAL A 196 22.61 23.11 -13.02
C VAL A 196 22.08 24.33 -12.27
N SER A 197 21.11 25.04 -12.84
CA SER A 197 20.47 26.17 -12.16
C SER A 197 19.85 25.74 -10.83
N LEU A 198 19.16 24.60 -10.77
CA LEU A 198 18.56 24.08 -9.55
C LEU A 198 19.60 23.66 -8.50
N LEU A 199 20.70 23.03 -8.93
CA LEU A 199 21.79 22.63 -8.04
C LEU A 199 22.46 23.85 -7.37
N VAL A 200 22.67 24.93 -8.14
CA VAL A 200 23.24 26.19 -7.64
C VAL A 200 22.36 26.82 -6.56
N THR A 201 21.04 26.62 -6.57
CA THR A 201 20.17 27.17 -5.52
C THR A 201 20.41 26.58 -4.13
N GLY A 202 21.18 25.48 -4.01
CA GLY A 202 21.52 24.88 -2.71
C GLY A 202 20.32 24.21 -2.01
N ASN A 203 19.23 23.98 -2.73
CA ASN A 203 18.00 23.42 -2.17
C ASN A 203 18.04 21.90 -1.98
N THR A 204 19.04 21.21 -2.55
CA THR A 204 19.17 19.75 -2.54
C THR A 204 20.39 19.31 -1.73
N ASN A 205 20.19 18.43 -0.74
CA ASN A 205 21.30 17.88 0.04
C ASN A 205 21.94 16.65 -0.63
N ASP A 206 23.10 16.24 -0.12
CA ASP A 206 23.90 15.16 -0.69
C ASP A 206 23.17 13.81 -0.75
N ARG A 207 22.33 13.51 0.26
CA ARG A 207 21.54 12.28 0.32
C ARG A 207 20.48 12.27 -0.77
N GLN A 208 19.79 13.38 -0.97
CA GLN A 208 18.79 13.53 -2.04
C GLN A 208 19.45 13.45 -3.42
N LEU A 209 20.60 14.09 -3.60
CA LEU A 209 21.34 14.06 -4.86
C LEU A 209 21.83 12.65 -5.20
N LYS A 210 22.39 11.92 -4.22
CA LYS A 210 22.77 10.51 -4.39
C LYS A 210 21.56 9.65 -4.76
N ALA A 211 20.44 9.81 -4.07
CA ALA A 211 19.21 9.05 -4.35
C ALA A 211 18.70 9.31 -5.78
N LEU A 212 18.74 10.56 -6.23
CA LEU A 212 18.28 10.94 -7.56
C LEU A 212 19.19 10.41 -8.67
N PHE A 213 20.49 10.44 -8.48
CA PHE A 213 21.43 9.84 -9.45
C PHE A 213 21.35 8.32 -9.50
N ASN A 214 21.15 7.67 -8.35
CA ASN A 214 20.82 6.25 -8.32
C ASN A 214 19.57 5.94 -9.15
N TYR A 215 18.53 6.75 -8.97
CA TYR A 215 17.32 6.63 -9.75
C TYR A 215 17.56 6.79 -11.26
N VAL A 216 18.31 7.82 -11.69
CA VAL A 216 18.62 8.03 -13.11
C VAL A 216 19.47 6.88 -13.68
N LEU A 217 20.44 6.36 -12.93
CA LEU A 217 21.27 5.24 -13.34
C LEU A 217 20.46 3.93 -13.52
N GLN A 218 19.50 3.68 -12.64
CA GLN A 218 18.66 2.47 -12.71
C GLN A 218 17.60 2.53 -13.82
N THR A 219 17.13 3.72 -14.16
CA THR A 219 16.04 3.91 -15.14
C THR A 219 16.55 4.27 -16.54
N GLY A 220 17.78 4.76 -16.66
CA GLY A 220 18.39 5.19 -17.91
C GLY A 220 19.50 4.28 -18.41
N ASP A 221 19.98 4.57 -19.62
CA ASP A 221 21.17 3.94 -20.19
C ASP A 221 22.43 4.46 -19.47
N ALA A 222 23.26 3.54 -18.96
CA ALA A 222 24.48 3.88 -18.21
C ALA A 222 25.46 4.77 -19.00
N GLN A 223 25.52 4.68 -20.33
CA GLN A 223 26.35 5.54 -21.16
C GLN A 223 25.78 6.97 -21.24
N ARG A 224 24.45 7.10 -21.32
CA ARG A 224 23.77 8.41 -21.32
C ARG A 224 23.87 9.08 -19.96
N PHE A 225 23.76 8.31 -18.88
CA PHE A 225 23.96 8.81 -17.53
C PHE A 225 25.36 9.41 -17.35
N ARG A 226 26.41 8.77 -17.87
CA ARG A 226 27.78 9.31 -17.81
C ARG A 226 27.92 10.62 -18.57
N ALA A 227 27.39 10.71 -19.79
CA ALA A 227 27.41 11.94 -20.56
C ALA A 227 26.66 13.06 -19.82
N PHE A 228 25.49 12.75 -19.27
CA PHE A 228 24.67 13.68 -18.52
C PHE A 228 25.36 14.21 -17.25
N ILE A 229 25.94 13.33 -16.42
CA ILE A 229 26.70 13.75 -15.23
C ILE A 229 27.95 14.55 -15.61
N GLY A 230 28.62 14.17 -16.70
CA GLY A 230 29.76 14.91 -17.25
C GLY A 230 29.38 16.35 -17.58
N GLU A 231 28.30 16.54 -18.34
CA GLU A 231 27.79 17.86 -18.74
C GLU A 231 27.39 18.73 -17.53
N ILE A 232 26.71 18.14 -16.53
CA ILE A 232 26.37 18.87 -15.30
C ILE A 232 27.64 19.32 -14.57
N ALA A 233 28.64 18.44 -14.47
CA ALA A 233 29.88 18.73 -13.76
C ALA A 233 30.78 19.75 -14.47
N GLU A 234 30.70 19.84 -15.81
CA GLU A 234 31.37 20.89 -16.58
C GLU A 234 30.72 22.26 -16.37
N ARG A 235 29.39 22.32 -16.32
CA ARG A 235 28.63 23.57 -16.17
C ARG A 235 28.44 24.01 -14.71
N ALA A 236 28.66 23.12 -13.74
CA ALA A 236 28.67 23.41 -12.31
C ALA A 236 29.99 23.00 -11.63
N PRO A 237 31.11 23.72 -11.87
CA PRO A 237 32.42 23.35 -11.34
C PRO A 237 32.46 23.22 -9.80
N GLN A 238 31.68 24.05 -9.10
CA GLN A 238 31.55 24.02 -7.64
C GLN A 238 30.92 22.73 -7.09
N GLU A 239 30.07 22.05 -7.88
CA GLU A 239 29.47 20.77 -7.50
C GLU A 239 30.28 19.59 -8.05
N LYS A 240 31.25 19.81 -8.95
CA LYS A 240 31.96 18.76 -9.68
C LYS A 240 32.56 17.68 -8.80
N GLU A 241 33.32 18.04 -7.77
CA GLU A 241 33.96 17.07 -6.87
C GLU A 241 32.92 16.17 -6.19
N LYS A 242 31.85 16.79 -5.71
CA LYS A 242 30.74 16.11 -5.05
C LYS A 242 29.97 15.20 -6.02
N LEU A 243 29.66 15.68 -7.22
CA LEU A 243 28.98 14.92 -8.27
C LEU A 243 29.82 13.70 -8.71
N MET A 244 31.12 13.88 -8.91
CA MET A 244 32.03 12.79 -9.28
C MET A 244 32.17 11.77 -8.16
N THR A 245 32.30 12.21 -6.91
CA THR A 245 32.35 11.30 -5.75
C THR A 245 31.09 10.44 -5.65
N ILE A 246 29.92 11.03 -5.90
CA ILE A 246 28.66 10.30 -5.92
C ILE A 246 28.67 9.31 -7.09
N ALA A 247 28.96 9.76 -8.31
CA ALA A 247 29.00 8.91 -9.50
C ALA A 247 29.96 7.72 -9.36
N ASP A 248 31.13 7.93 -8.75
CA ASP A 248 32.15 6.91 -8.52
C ASP A 248 31.64 5.84 -7.56
N ARG A 249 31.06 6.25 -6.42
CA ARG A 249 30.42 5.32 -5.47
C ARG A 249 29.31 4.52 -6.12
N LEU A 250 28.48 5.14 -6.96
CA LEU A 250 27.40 4.41 -7.65
C LEU A 250 27.94 3.38 -8.65
N ARG A 251 29.07 3.67 -9.30
CA ARG A 251 29.74 2.70 -10.19
C ARG A 251 30.31 1.53 -9.41
N GLU A 252 30.95 1.77 -8.28
CA GLU A 252 31.47 0.72 -7.40
C GLU A 252 30.35 -0.16 -6.85
N GLU A 253 29.29 0.46 -6.31
CA GLU A 253 28.10 -0.23 -5.80
C GLU A 253 27.45 -1.08 -6.90
N GLY A 254 27.25 -0.53 -8.10
CA GLY A 254 26.68 -1.27 -9.24
C GLY A 254 27.56 -2.41 -9.73
N ALA A 255 28.89 -2.24 -9.76
CA ALA A 255 29.81 -3.30 -10.15
C ALA A 255 29.87 -4.44 -9.12
N MET A 256 29.79 -4.10 -7.82
CA MET A 256 29.71 -5.09 -6.74
C MET A 256 28.39 -5.85 -6.78
N GLN A 257 27.28 -5.13 -6.98
CA GLN A 257 25.95 -5.73 -7.11
C GLN A 257 25.87 -6.67 -8.31
N GLY A 258 26.34 -6.26 -9.48
CA GLY A 258 26.33 -7.13 -10.68
C GLY A 258 27.19 -8.39 -10.54
N LYS A 259 28.34 -8.31 -9.83
CA LYS A 259 29.14 -9.50 -9.52
C LYS A 259 28.41 -10.43 -8.56
N HIS A 260 27.71 -9.88 -7.58
CA HIS A 260 26.94 -10.65 -6.61
C HIS A 260 25.72 -11.33 -7.26
N GLU A 261 24.99 -10.63 -8.12
CA GLU A 261 23.88 -11.17 -8.90
C GLU A 261 24.33 -12.28 -9.88
N GLU A 262 25.48 -12.11 -10.53
CA GLU A 262 26.04 -13.15 -11.40
C GLU A 262 26.50 -14.37 -10.59
N ALA A 263 27.11 -14.16 -9.41
CA ALA A 263 27.46 -15.25 -8.51
C ALA A 263 26.22 -16.01 -8.04
N LEU A 264 25.11 -15.31 -7.75
CA LEU A 264 23.82 -15.92 -7.40
C LEU A 264 23.26 -16.73 -8.57
N ARG A 265 23.29 -16.18 -9.80
CA ARG A 265 22.83 -16.88 -11.01
C ARG A 265 23.64 -18.16 -11.28
N ILE A 266 24.96 -18.09 -11.15
CA ILE A 266 25.86 -19.26 -11.26
C ILE A 266 25.55 -20.28 -10.16
N ALA A 267 25.35 -19.82 -8.92
CA ALA A 267 25.01 -20.71 -7.81
C ALA A 267 23.69 -21.44 -8.06
N GLN A 268 22.66 -20.75 -8.56
CA GLN A 268 21.38 -21.35 -8.90
C GLN A 268 21.53 -22.41 -9.99
N GLU A 269 22.22 -22.10 -11.09
CA GLU A 269 22.46 -23.06 -12.17
C GLU A 269 23.24 -24.29 -11.70
N MET A 270 24.17 -24.11 -10.75
CA MET A 270 24.91 -25.21 -10.15
C MET A 270 24.01 -26.09 -9.26
N LEU A 271 23.17 -25.49 -8.42
CA LEU A 271 22.23 -26.20 -7.56
C LEU A 271 21.18 -26.97 -8.38
N ASP A 272 20.67 -26.38 -9.46
CA ASP A 272 19.72 -27.02 -10.39
C ASP A 272 20.32 -28.25 -11.08
N ARG A 273 21.65 -28.24 -11.29
CA ARG A 273 22.42 -29.39 -11.82
C ARG A 273 22.78 -30.42 -10.75
N GLY A 274 22.32 -30.25 -9.51
CA GLY A 274 22.53 -31.19 -8.41
C GLY A 274 23.91 -31.13 -7.77
N LEU A 275 24.64 -30.01 -7.91
CA LEU A 275 25.91 -29.81 -7.21
C LEU A 275 25.67 -29.55 -5.72
N ASP A 276 26.58 -30.06 -4.89
CA ASP A 276 26.50 -29.92 -3.44
C ASP A 276 26.59 -28.45 -2.99
N ARG A 277 25.80 -28.09 -1.97
CA ARG A 277 25.67 -26.70 -1.49
C ARG A 277 26.98 -26.15 -0.92
N GLU A 278 27.80 -26.96 -0.24
CA GLU A 278 29.09 -26.50 0.26
C GLU A 278 30.06 -26.20 -0.89
N LEU A 279 30.03 -27.03 -1.93
CA LEU A 279 30.85 -26.81 -3.14
C LEU A 279 30.41 -25.55 -3.88
N VAL A 280 29.10 -25.32 -4.02
CA VAL A 280 28.54 -24.11 -4.63
C VAL A 280 29.01 -22.86 -3.88
N MET A 281 28.88 -22.84 -2.56
CA MET A 281 29.32 -21.72 -1.72
C MET A 281 30.83 -21.46 -1.84
N MET A 282 31.65 -22.52 -1.90
CA MET A 282 33.10 -22.39 -2.06
C MET A 282 33.46 -21.72 -3.40
N VAL A 283 32.78 -22.11 -4.48
CA VAL A 283 33.09 -21.64 -5.83
C VAL A 283 32.58 -20.22 -6.07
N THR A 284 31.36 -19.90 -5.63
CA THR A 284 30.74 -18.59 -5.84
C THR A 284 31.07 -17.57 -4.75
N ARG A 285 31.65 -18.03 -3.63
CA ARG A 285 31.98 -17.24 -2.42
C ARG A 285 30.75 -16.57 -1.79
N LEU A 286 29.57 -17.14 -2.02
CA LEU A 286 28.32 -16.68 -1.42
C LEU A 286 28.16 -17.24 -0.01
N SER A 287 27.47 -16.47 0.84
CA SER A 287 27.14 -16.89 2.20
C SER A 287 25.94 -17.85 2.20
N PRO A 288 25.69 -18.58 3.31
CA PRO A 288 24.50 -19.40 3.45
C PRO A 288 23.20 -18.63 3.27
N ASP A 289 23.15 -17.39 3.75
CA ASP A 289 21.97 -16.51 3.75
C ASP A 289 21.62 -16.04 2.33
N ASP A 290 22.65 -15.76 1.51
CA ASP A 290 22.48 -15.38 0.09
C ASP A 290 21.75 -16.47 -0.71
N LEU A 291 21.98 -17.74 -0.37
CA LEU A 291 21.35 -18.89 -1.03
C LEU A 291 19.94 -19.20 -0.51
N ILE A 292 19.56 -18.70 0.68
CA ILE A 292 18.22 -18.91 1.26
C ILE A 292 17.22 -17.93 0.65
N ALA A 293 17.64 -16.69 0.40
CA ALA A 293 16.78 -15.61 -0.10
C ALA A 293 16.15 -15.86 -1.49
N GLN A 294 16.64 -16.85 -2.26
CA GLN A 294 16.08 -17.23 -3.58
C GLN A 294 15.20 -18.49 -3.56
N SER A 295 15.02 -19.13 -2.40
CA SER A 295 14.22 -20.36 -2.28
C SER A 295 12.72 -20.14 -2.00
N HIS A 296 12.23 -18.90 -2.19
CA HIS A 296 10.84 -18.46 -2.01
C HIS A 296 10.26 -17.83 -3.28
#